data_AF-A0A8J5CYM7-F1
#
_entry.id   AF-A0A8J5CYM7-F1
#
_cell.length_a   1.000
_cell.length_b   1.000
_cell.length_c   1.000
_cell.angle_alpha   90.00
_cell.angle_beta   90.00
_cell.angle_gamma   90.00
#
_symmetry.space_group_name_H-M   'P 1'
#
loop_
_entity.id
_entity.type
_entity.pdbx_description
1 polymer ?
#
loop_
_entity_poly.entity_id
_entity_poly.type
_entity_poly.pdbx_seq_one_letter_code
_entity_poly.pdbx_strand_id
1 'polypeptide(L)'
;MVKALDKPASKKELKRLEGKKMTMSSSLSSFVTSKTRSFFQKLDADEGFLAKDTALWEEDARKRALGLRVVNDAAERGTALVQRYLGSTKSAAQEKYLLQLVHHHRKLVGREKKEDLRKKAF
;
A
#
# COMPACT_ATOMS: atom_id res chain seq x y z
N MET A 1 -4.44 26.15 2.01
CA MET A 1 -3.78 24.84 1.79
C MET A 1 -4.37 24.07 0.62
N VAL A 2 -5.69 23.99 0.46
CA VAL A 2 -6.36 23.24 -0.64
C VAL A 2 -5.93 23.68 -2.05
N LYS A 3 -5.78 24.99 -2.32
CA LYS A 3 -5.29 25.49 -3.63
C LYS A 3 -3.92 24.94 -4.06
N ALA A 4 -3.10 24.49 -3.12
CA ALA A 4 -1.81 23.89 -3.46
C ALA A 4 -1.94 22.49 -4.08
N LEU A 5 -3.09 21.82 -3.90
CA LEU A 5 -3.43 20.57 -4.57
C LEU A 5 -3.70 20.74 -6.06
N ASP A 6 -3.91 21.96 -6.55
CA ASP A 6 -4.10 22.21 -7.99
C ASP A 6 -2.77 22.43 -8.71
N LYS A 7 -1.66 22.54 -7.96
CA LYS A 7 -0.32 22.70 -8.52
C LYS A 7 0.09 21.41 -9.25
N PRO A 8 0.59 21.50 -10.49
CA PRO A 8 1.05 20.33 -11.22
C PRO A 8 2.25 19.69 -10.50
N ALA A 9 2.21 18.37 -10.34
CA ALA A 9 3.33 17.65 -9.77
C ALA A 9 4.54 17.66 -10.72
N SER A 10 5.73 17.95 -10.20
CA SER A 10 6.96 17.87 -11.00
C SER A 10 7.23 16.41 -11.42
N LYS A 11 7.83 16.21 -12.61
CA LYS A 11 8.22 14.90 -13.14
C LYS A 11 9.28 14.16 -12.30
N LYS A 12 9.93 14.81 -11.32
CA LYS A 12 10.82 14.10 -10.40
C LYS A 12 9.99 13.03 -9.68
N GLU A 13 10.39 11.79 -9.86
CA GLU A 13 9.85 10.61 -9.17
C GLU A 13 9.80 10.87 -7.67
N LEU A 14 9.00 10.08 -6.94
CA LEU A 14 8.97 10.00 -5.48
C LEU A 14 10.39 9.62 -4.98
N LYS A 15 11.33 10.57 -5.02
CA LYS A 15 12.60 10.44 -4.35
C LYS A 15 12.24 10.43 -2.87
N ARG A 16 12.55 9.32 -2.22
CA ARG A 16 12.61 9.21 -0.76
C ARG A 16 13.26 10.51 -0.24
N LEU A 17 12.72 11.10 0.83
CA LEU A 17 13.20 12.35 1.43
C LEU A 17 14.59 12.15 2.08
N GLU A 18 15.54 11.61 1.35
CA GLU A 18 16.90 11.42 1.79
C GLU A 18 17.70 12.64 1.37
N GLY A 19 18.34 13.30 2.34
CA GLY A 19 19.33 14.35 2.09
C GLY A 19 18.80 15.74 1.73
N LYS A 20 17.47 15.97 1.68
CA LYS A 20 16.94 17.35 1.59
C LYS A 20 16.97 17.95 2.99
N LYS A 21 17.83 18.96 3.21
CA LYS A 21 17.78 19.81 4.42
C LYS A 21 16.39 20.46 4.46
N MET A 22 15.45 19.82 5.15
CA MET A 22 14.09 20.32 5.29
C MET A 22 14.15 21.46 6.30
N THR A 23 14.04 22.70 5.81
CA THR A 23 13.92 23.86 6.68
C THR A 23 12.50 23.88 7.26
N MET A 24 12.39 23.93 8.58
CA MET A 24 11.12 23.96 9.32
C MET A 24 10.22 25.16 8.97
N SER A 25 10.71 26.12 8.17
CA SER A 25 9.95 27.25 7.63
C SER A 25 9.03 26.89 6.46
N SER A 26 9.11 25.67 5.93
CA SER A 26 8.33 25.25 4.76
C SER A 26 6.88 24.93 5.16
N SER A 27 5.93 25.76 4.73
CA SER A 27 4.50 25.49 4.97
C SER A 27 4.06 24.18 4.30
N LEU A 28 3.04 23.49 4.84
CA LEU A 28 2.51 22.26 4.22
C LEU A 28 2.16 22.42 2.73
N SER A 29 1.76 23.65 2.33
CA SER A 29 1.42 23.98 0.93
C SER A 29 2.57 23.80 -0.07
N SER A 30 3.82 23.65 0.38
CA SER A 30 4.97 23.30 -0.47
C SER A 30 5.12 21.80 -0.71
N PHE A 31 4.41 20.96 0.03
CA PHE A 31 4.53 19.50 -0.02
C PHE A 31 3.35 18.83 -0.71
N VAL A 32 2.26 19.56 -0.93
CA VAL A 32 1.06 19.04 -1.59
C VAL A 32 0.98 19.51 -3.04
N THR A 33 0.53 18.61 -3.92
CA THR A 33 0.36 18.84 -5.36
C THR A 33 -0.87 18.08 -5.86
N SER A 34 -1.16 18.15 -7.16
CA SER A 34 -2.22 17.36 -7.79
C SER A 34 -2.07 15.86 -7.59
N LYS A 35 -0.84 15.34 -7.48
CA LYS A 35 -0.62 13.92 -7.13
C LYS A 35 -1.07 13.59 -5.71
N THR A 36 -0.90 14.51 -4.77
CA THR A 36 -1.41 14.37 -3.40
C THR A 36 -2.94 14.30 -3.40
N ARG A 37 -3.59 15.12 -4.23
CA ARG A 37 -5.05 15.09 -4.45
C ARG A 37 -5.51 13.71 -4.93
N SER A 38 -4.89 13.21 -6.00
CA SER A 38 -5.21 11.88 -6.53
C SER A 38 -4.95 10.75 -5.52
N PHE A 39 -3.94 10.90 -4.66
CA PHE A 39 -3.68 9.95 -3.59
C PHE A 39 -4.80 9.95 -2.55
N PHE A 40 -5.27 11.13 -2.13
CA PHE A 40 -6.41 11.23 -1.21
C PHE A 40 -7.70 10.67 -1.80
N GLN A 41 -8.00 10.95 -3.06
CA GLN A 41 -9.16 10.37 -3.75
C GLN A 41 -9.13 8.84 -3.77
N LYS A 42 -7.95 8.24 -4.00
CA LYS A 42 -7.78 6.77 -3.96
C LYS A 42 -7.98 6.17 -2.56
N LEU A 43 -7.75 6.95 -1.51
CA LEU A 43 -7.96 6.56 -0.12
C LEU A 43 -9.34 6.94 0.41
N ASP A 44 -10.22 7.49 -0.45
CA ASP A 44 -11.50 8.07 -0.03
C ASP A 44 -11.33 9.09 1.11
N ALA A 45 -10.27 9.91 0.99
CA ALA A 45 -9.90 10.92 1.96
C ALA A 45 -10.38 12.31 1.51
N ASP A 46 -11.25 12.92 2.31
CA ASP A 46 -11.70 14.31 2.10
C ASP A 46 -10.54 15.27 2.30
N GLU A 47 -10.31 16.19 1.36
CA GLU A 47 -9.19 17.14 1.43
C GLU A 47 -9.38 18.22 2.50
N GLY A 48 -10.61 18.37 3.03
CA GLY A 48 -10.97 19.34 4.06
C GLY A 48 -10.18 19.17 5.36
N PHE A 49 -9.65 17.97 5.66
CA PHE A 49 -8.78 17.79 6.84
C PHE A 49 -7.50 18.64 6.76
N LEU A 50 -7.02 18.98 5.55
CA LEU A 50 -5.86 19.84 5.39
C LEU A 50 -6.11 21.29 5.84
N ALA A 51 -7.37 21.68 6.07
CA ALA A 51 -7.70 22.98 6.65
C ALA A 51 -7.76 22.93 8.20
N LYS A 52 -7.79 21.74 8.80
CA LYS A 52 -7.78 21.54 10.25
C LYS A 52 -6.34 21.58 10.78
N ASP A 53 -6.19 21.87 12.07
CA ASP A 53 -4.91 21.72 12.77
C ASP A 53 -4.41 20.27 12.66
N THR A 54 -3.10 20.13 12.39
CA THR A 54 -2.38 18.85 12.37
C THR A 54 -2.59 18.01 13.63
N ALA A 55 -2.80 18.64 14.79
CA ALA A 55 -3.08 17.92 16.04
C ALA A 55 -4.40 17.13 15.99
N LEU A 56 -5.35 17.53 15.12
CA LEU A 56 -6.65 16.89 14.97
C LEU A 56 -6.67 15.81 13.88
N TRP A 57 -5.54 15.60 13.19
CA TRP A 57 -5.48 14.66 12.07
C TRP A 57 -5.47 13.20 12.52
N GLU A 58 -5.08 12.92 13.76
CA GLU A 58 -4.91 11.55 14.26
C GLU A 58 -6.20 10.75 14.17
N GLU A 59 -7.34 11.33 14.58
CA GLU A 59 -8.64 10.65 14.51
C GLU A 59 -9.09 10.40 13.07
N ASP A 60 -8.91 11.40 12.19
CA ASP A 60 -9.25 11.29 10.76
C ASP A 60 -8.39 10.23 10.07
N ALA A 61 -7.09 10.17 10.38
CA ALA A 61 -6.16 9.17 9.85
C ALA A 61 -6.49 7.77 10.37
N ARG A 62 -6.79 7.63 11.67
CA ARG A 62 -7.12 6.34 12.28
C ARG A 62 -8.41 5.75 11.73
N LYS A 63 -9.47 6.55 11.58
CA LYS A 63 -10.74 6.11 10.96
C LYS A 63 -10.52 5.59 9.54
N ARG A 64 -9.74 6.30 8.72
CA ARG A 64 -9.44 5.89 7.35
C ARG A 64 -8.55 4.65 7.29
N ALA A 65 -7.53 4.57 8.15
CA ALA A 65 -6.66 3.41 8.23
C ALA A 65 -7.42 2.12 8.62
N LEU A 66 -8.43 2.23 9.49
CA LEU A 66 -9.33 1.11 9.81
C LEU A 66 -10.24 0.72 8.63
N GLY A 67 -10.62 1.69 7.80
CA GLY A 67 -11.38 1.46 6.55
C GLY A 67 -10.56 0.84 5.43
N LEU A 68 -9.22 0.94 5.46
CA LEU A 68 -8.33 0.24 4.53
C LEU A 68 -8.37 -1.26 4.83
N ARG A 69 -9.26 -1.97 4.13
CA ARG A 69 -9.42 -3.42 4.21
C ARG A 69 -8.22 -4.12 3.54
N VAL A 70 -7.08 -4.16 4.23
CA VAL A 70 -5.85 -4.90 3.80
C VAL A 70 -6.15 -6.39 3.55
N VAL A 71 -7.29 -6.87 4.02
CA VAL A 71 -7.79 -8.24 3.89
C VAL A 71 -7.88 -8.70 2.42
N ASN A 72 -8.07 -7.77 1.46
CA ASN A 72 -8.22 -8.19 0.06
C ASN A 72 -6.91 -8.35 -0.72
N ASP A 73 -5.80 -7.68 -0.37
CA ASP A 73 -4.57 -7.81 -1.18
C ASP A 73 -3.97 -9.22 -1.09
N ALA A 74 -4.03 -9.86 0.08
CA ALA A 74 -3.56 -11.23 0.23
C ALA A 74 -4.50 -12.26 -0.45
N ALA A 75 -5.81 -12.03 -0.40
CA ALA A 75 -6.80 -12.90 -1.02
C ALA A 75 -6.82 -12.73 -2.55
N GLU A 76 -6.75 -11.50 -3.06
CA GLU A 76 -6.63 -11.16 -4.47
C GLU A 76 -5.29 -11.66 -5.03
N ARG A 77 -4.16 -11.45 -4.34
CA ARG A 77 -2.88 -12.05 -4.74
C ARG A 77 -2.94 -13.58 -4.72
N GLY A 78 -3.55 -14.18 -3.71
CA GLY A 78 -3.75 -15.63 -3.64
C GLY A 78 -4.56 -16.14 -4.83
N THR A 79 -5.65 -15.46 -5.16
CA THR A 79 -6.54 -15.79 -6.28
C THR A 79 -5.84 -15.61 -7.62
N ALA A 80 -5.16 -14.49 -7.84
CA ALA A 80 -4.40 -14.21 -9.06
C ALA A 80 -3.25 -15.20 -9.26
N LEU A 81 -2.58 -15.59 -8.18
CA LEU A 81 -1.51 -16.59 -8.21
C LEU A 81 -2.07 -17.95 -8.64
N VAL A 82 -3.17 -18.39 -8.03
CA VAL A 82 -3.84 -19.64 -8.39
C VAL A 82 -4.30 -19.61 -9.84
N GLN A 83 -4.95 -18.53 -10.29
CA GLN A 83 -5.39 -18.37 -11.69
C GLN A 83 -4.22 -18.45 -12.68
N ARG A 84 -3.10 -17.77 -12.39
CA ARG A 84 -1.90 -17.80 -13.25
C ARG A 84 -1.31 -19.20 -13.38
N TYR A 85 -1.25 -19.94 -12.28
CA TYR A 85 -0.71 -21.30 -12.26
C TYR A 85 -1.64 -22.30 -12.94
N LEU A 86 -2.95 -22.22 -12.70
CA LEU A 86 -3.95 -23.08 -13.34
C LEU A 86 -4.02 -22.82 -14.86
N GLY A 87 -3.90 -21.56 -15.30
CA GLY A 87 -3.86 -21.22 -16.73
C GLY A 87 -2.66 -21.79 -17.50
N SER A 88 -1.65 -22.33 -16.80
CA SER A 88 -0.50 -23.02 -17.39
C SER A 88 -0.71 -24.54 -17.51
N THR A 89 -1.80 -25.07 -16.96
CA THR A 89 -2.13 -26.50 -17.02
C THR A 89 -3.01 -26.81 -18.22
N LYS A 90 -2.89 -28.01 -18.77
CA LYS A 90 -3.62 -28.47 -19.96
C LYS A 90 -4.71 -29.49 -19.64
N SER A 91 -4.83 -29.91 -18.38
CA SER A 91 -5.81 -30.90 -17.93
C SER A 91 -6.09 -30.81 -16.43
N ALA A 92 -7.28 -31.25 -16.02
CA ALA A 92 -7.69 -31.29 -14.62
C ALA A 92 -6.77 -32.16 -13.73
N ALA A 93 -6.09 -33.16 -14.30
CA ALA A 93 -5.10 -33.96 -13.58
C ALA A 93 -3.86 -33.14 -13.20
N GLN A 94 -3.40 -32.26 -14.10
CA GLN A 94 -2.29 -31.34 -13.84
C GLN A 94 -2.65 -30.28 -12.81
N GLU A 95 -3.88 -29.76 -12.86
CA GLU A 95 -4.40 -28.82 -11.84
C GLU A 95 -4.36 -29.44 -10.44
N LYS A 96 -4.89 -30.67 -10.31
CA LYS A 96 -4.92 -31.39 -9.04
C LYS A 96 -3.52 -31.68 -8.51
N TYR A 97 -2.61 -32.09 -9.39
CA TYR A 97 -1.20 -32.33 -9.04
C TYR A 97 -0.51 -31.05 -8.55
N LEU A 98 -0.71 -29.93 -9.24
CA LEU A 98 -0.14 -28.64 -8.88
C LEU A 98 -0.65 -28.13 -7.51
N LEU A 99 -1.95 -28.28 -7.23
CA LEU A 99 -2.52 -27.94 -5.93
C LEU A 99 -1.94 -28.78 -4.79
N GLN A 100 -1.73 -30.09 -5.02
CA GLN A 100 -1.07 -30.97 -4.04
C GLN A 100 0.37 -30.54 -3.78
N LEU A 101 1.10 -30.16 -4.84
CA LEU A 101 2.48 -29.69 -4.73
C LEU A 101 2.57 -28.39 -3.93
N VAL A 102 1.72 -27.41 -4.24
CA VAL A 102 1.63 -26.14 -3.51
C VAL A 102 1.32 -26.37 -2.03
N HIS A 103 0.36 -27.26 -1.72
CA HIS A 103 0.03 -27.61 -0.34
C HIS A 103 1.19 -28.26 0.40
N HIS A 104 1.92 -29.15 -0.25
CA HIS A 104 3.10 -29.79 0.30
C HIS A 104 4.21 -28.78 0.58
N HIS A 105 4.56 -27.93 -0.39
CA HIS A 105 5.57 -26.88 -0.22
C HIS A 105 5.19 -25.86 0.86
N ARG A 106 3.91 -25.52 1.00
CA ARG A 106 3.43 -24.61 2.06
C ARG A 106 3.57 -25.20 3.47
N LYS A 107 3.67 -26.53 3.61
CA LYS A 107 3.99 -27.19 4.88
C LYS A 107 5.49 -27.19 5.18
N LEU A 108 6.32 -27.29 4.13
CA LEU A 108 7.79 -27.29 4.24
C LEU A 108 8.35 -25.89 4.49
N VAL A 109 7.84 -24.90 3.76
CA VAL A 109 8.16 -23.49 3.98
C VAL A 109 7.31 -23.04 5.16
N GLY A 110 7.89 -23.09 6.36
CA GLY A 110 7.20 -22.70 7.59
C GLY A 110 6.48 -21.36 7.43
N ARG A 111 5.30 -21.22 8.06
CA ARG A 111 4.58 -19.94 8.09
C ARG A 111 5.37 -18.96 8.94
N GLU A 112 6.36 -18.31 8.36
CA GLU A 112 7.03 -17.20 9.00
C GLU A 112 6.01 -16.09 9.18
N LYS A 113 5.63 -15.85 10.43
CA LYS A 113 4.78 -14.71 10.74
C LYS A 113 5.60 -13.46 10.50
N LYS A 114 4.91 -12.34 10.31
CA LYS A 114 5.54 -11.02 10.17
C LYS A 114 6.50 -10.72 11.35
N GLU A 115 6.21 -11.29 12.52
CA GLU A 115 7.04 -11.26 13.73
C GLU A 115 8.36 -12.03 13.58
N ASP A 116 8.35 -13.16 12.88
CA ASP A 116 9.53 -14.00 12.64
C ASP A 116 10.48 -13.36 11.63
N LEU A 117 9.92 -12.73 10.59
CA LEU A 117 10.67 -11.99 9.58
C LEU A 117 11.36 -10.74 10.15
N ARG A 118 10.73 -10.08 11.13
CA ARG A 118 11.32 -8.92 11.84
C ARG A 118 12.57 -9.29 12.64
N LYS A 119 12.69 -10.53 13.10
CA LYS A 119 13.84 -11.02 13.88
C LYS A 119 15.03 -11.43 13.00
N LYS A 120 14.80 -11.70 11.71
CA LYS A 120 15.83 -12.12 10.75
C LYS A 120 16.51 -10.97 10.02
N ALA A 121 16.00 -9.75 10.16
CA ALA A 121 16.61 -8.55 9.62
C ALA A 121 17.54 -7.92 10.67
N PHE A 122 18.72 -8.48 10.84
CA PHE A 122 19.89 -7.85 11.46
C PHE A 122 21.14 -8.29 10.69
#